data_AF-A0A8J6QY65-F1
#
_entry.id   AF-A0A8J6QY65-F1
#
_cell.length_a   1.000
_cell.length_b   1.000
_cell.length_c   1.000
_cell.angle_alpha   90.00
_cell.angle_beta   90.00
_cell.angle_gamma   90.00
#
_symmetry.space_group_name_H-M   'P 1'
#
loop_
_entity.id
_entity.type
_entity.pdbx_description
1 polymer ?
#
loop_
_entity_poly.entity_id
_entity_poly.type
_entity_poly.pdbx_seq_one_letter_code
_entity_poly.pdbx_strand_id
1 'polypeptide(L)'
;MTLALNLSPELEQYLLQETTQQGLSVEALALQLLASSFLLKQKQTEAVNLLQSWMDHENDQEQQATGQYLIHTLEDDRLSERKLFPPKLKGVTW
;
A
#
# COMPACT_ATOMS: atom_id res chain seq x y z
N MET A 1 7.73 10.06 -24.13
CA MET A 1 6.80 10.95 -23.40
C MET A 1 7.60 11.61 -22.30
N THR A 2 7.45 12.91 -22.08
CA THR A 2 8.21 13.67 -21.07
C THR A 2 7.26 14.18 -20.00
N LEU A 3 7.60 14.01 -18.74
CA LEU A 3 6.77 14.40 -17.60
C LEU A 3 7.61 15.26 -16.65
N ALA A 4 7.08 16.42 -16.28
CA ALA A 4 7.74 17.35 -15.35
C ALA A 4 7.10 17.22 -13.97
N LEU A 5 7.91 16.97 -12.95
CA LEU A 5 7.48 16.84 -11.56
C LEU A 5 8.02 18.03 -10.77
N ASN A 6 7.11 18.78 -10.16
CA ASN A 6 7.49 19.78 -9.16
C ASN A 6 7.43 19.12 -7.79
N LEU A 7 8.57 19.05 -7.12
CA LEU A 7 8.72 18.40 -5.81
C LEU A 7 8.85 19.45 -4.71
N SER A 8 8.50 19.07 -3.48
CA SER A 8 8.86 19.88 -2.32
C SER A 8 10.38 19.77 -2.07
N PRO A 9 11.00 20.76 -1.41
CA PRO A 9 12.44 20.75 -1.14
C PRO A 9 12.91 19.47 -0.43
N GLU A 10 12.10 18.94 0.48
CA GLU A 10 12.41 17.73 1.23
C GLU A 10 12.48 16.49 0.34
N LEU A 11 11.57 16.37 -0.63
CA LEU A 11 11.52 15.25 -1.56
C LEU A 11 12.62 15.32 -2.62
N GLU A 12 12.96 16.53 -3.06
CA GLU A 12 14.09 16.76 -3.96
C GLU A 12 15.41 16.35 -3.28
N GLN A 13 15.61 16.79 -2.04
CA GLN A 13 16.80 16.44 -1.27
C GLN A 13 16.89 14.94 -0.98
N TYR A 14 15.77 14.30 -0.67
CA TYR A 14 15.69 12.86 -0.49
C TYR A 14 16.12 12.09 -1.75
N LEU A 15 15.60 12.46 -2.93
CA LEU A 15 15.97 11.83 -4.19
C LEU A 15 17.48 11.97 -4.47
N LEU A 16 18.04 13.17 -4.28
CA LEU A 16 19.47 13.42 -4.49
C LEU A 16 20.37 12.61 -3.54
N GLN A 17 19.91 12.35 -2.32
CA GLN A 17 20.65 11.54 -1.36
C GLN A 17 20.59 10.05 -1.71
N GLU A 18 19.42 9.55 -2.11
CA GLU A 18 19.21 8.15 -2.45
C GLU A 18 19.87 7.74 -3.76
N THR A 19 19.95 8.64 -4.75
CA THR A 19 20.71 8.37 -5.99
C THR A 19 22.18 8.09 -5.72
N THR A 20 22.77 8.80 -4.76
CA THR A 20 24.16 8.61 -4.34
C THR A 20 24.37 7.24 -3.70
N GLN A 21 23.39 6.77 -2.93
CA GLN A 21 23.45 5.45 -2.27
C GLN A 21 23.24 4.29 -3.23
N GLN A 22 22.36 4.46 -4.23
CA GLN A 22 21.95 3.40 -5.15
C GLN A 22 22.72 3.42 -6.48
N GLY A 23 23.50 4.47 -6.75
CA GLY A 23 24.24 4.64 -8.00
C GLY A 23 23.35 4.87 -9.22
N LEU A 24 22.11 5.33 -9.01
CA LEU A 24 21.11 5.57 -10.05
C LEU A 24 21.03 7.06 -10.39
N SER A 25 20.55 7.38 -11.60
CA SER A 25 20.18 8.76 -11.92
C SER A 25 18.90 9.17 -11.17
N VAL A 26 18.69 10.49 -11.00
CA VAL A 26 17.49 11.02 -10.34
C VAL A 26 16.23 10.58 -11.06
N GLU A 27 16.25 10.58 -12.39
CA GLU A 27 15.13 10.16 -13.23
C GLU A 27 14.85 8.66 -13.07
N ALA A 28 15.90 7.83 -13.06
CA ALA A 28 15.75 6.39 -12.90
C ALA A 28 15.16 6.02 -11.54
N LEU A 29 15.66 6.65 -10.47
CA LEU A 29 15.14 6.44 -9.12
C LEU A 29 13.70 6.96 -8.98
N ALA A 30 13.39 8.14 -9.50
CA ALA A 30 12.04 8.69 -9.48
C ALA A 30 11.04 7.79 -10.24
N LEU A 31 11.44 7.26 -11.39
CA LEU A 31 10.63 6.32 -12.16
C LEU A 31 10.41 5.01 -11.39
N GLN A 32 11.45 4.48 -10.74
CA GLN A 32 11.35 3.27 -9.93
C GLN A 32 10.40 3.46 -8.74
N LEU A 33 10.50 4.58 -8.03
CA LEU A 33 9.61 4.91 -6.92
C LEU A 33 8.16 5.06 -7.40
N LEU A 34 7.93 5.77 -8.51
CA LEU A 34 6.60 5.88 -9.12
C LEU A 34 6.03 4.51 -9.50
N ALA A 35 6.80 3.69 -10.21
CA ALA A 35 6.38 2.33 -10.59
C ALA A 35 6.04 1.47 -9.37
N SER A 36 6.88 1.53 -8.33
CA SER A 36 6.64 0.78 -7.08
C SER A 36 5.37 1.24 -6.37
N SER A 37 5.05 2.54 -6.41
CA SER A 37 3.82 3.08 -5.81
C SER A 37 2.55 2.62 -6.53
N PHE A 38 2.59 2.54 -7.87
CA PHE A 38 1.48 2.01 -8.67
C PHE A 38 1.27 0.51 -8.42
N LEU A 39 2.36 -0.27 -8.39
CA LEU A 39 2.30 -1.70 -8.10
C LEU A 39 1.80 -1.97 -6.67
N LEU A 40 2.23 -1.18 -5.69
CA LEU A 40 1.75 -1.30 -4.31
C LEU A 40 0.23 -1.04 -4.23
N LYS A 41 -0.25 0.01 -4.89
CA LYS A 41 -1.68 0.34 -4.91
C LYS A 41 -2.50 -0.75 -5.60
N GLN A 42 -2.01 -1.31 -6.71
CA GLN A 42 -2.66 -2.42 -7.39
C GLN A 42 -2.75 -3.66 -6.51
N LYS A 43 -1.64 -4.06 -5.86
CA LYS A 43 -1.62 -5.20 -4.93
C LYS A 43 -2.57 -5.00 -3.76
N GLN A 44 -2.67 -3.79 -3.23
CA GLN A 44 -3.63 -3.47 -2.17
C GLN A 44 -5.07 -3.63 -2.64
N THR A 45 -5.42 -3.14 -3.84
CA THR A 45 -6.75 -3.30 -4.41
C THR A 45 -7.09 -4.78 -4.69
N GLU A 46 -6.15 -5.55 -5.24
CA GLU A 46 -6.32 -6.98 -5.47
C GLU A 46 -6.51 -7.75 -4.15
N ALA A 47 -5.74 -7.43 -3.12
CA ALA A 47 -5.89 -8.02 -1.79
C ALA A 47 -7.27 -7.70 -1.18
N VAL A 48 -7.73 -6.46 -1.28
CA VAL A 48 -9.07 -6.05 -0.80
C VAL A 48 -10.17 -6.80 -1.55
N ASN A 49 -10.07 -6.90 -2.89
CA ASN A 49 -11.06 -7.62 -3.69
C ASN A 49 -11.09 -9.12 -3.36
N LEU A 50 -9.94 -9.72 -3.10
CA LEU A 50 -9.84 -11.11 -2.66
C LEU A 50 -10.53 -11.31 -1.31
N LEU A 51 -10.24 -10.44 -0.34
CA LEU A 51 -10.89 -10.47 0.99
C LEU A 51 -12.41 -10.29 0.88
N GLN A 52 -12.87 -9.38 0.00
CA GLN A 52 -14.30 -9.18 -0.27
C GLN A 52 -14.94 -10.43 -0.86
N SER A 53 -14.31 -11.07 -1.85
CA SER A 53 -14.80 -12.31 -2.45
C SER A 53 -14.94 -13.47 -1.45
N TRP A 54 -14.14 -13.46 -0.38
CA TRP A 54 -14.21 -14.46 0.69
C TRP A 54 -15.30 -14.14 1.71
N MET A 55 -15.59 -12.87 1.95
CA MET A 55 -16.71 -12.46 2.81
C MET A 55 -18.07 -12.71 2.14
N ASP A 56 -18.12 -12.69 0.81
CA ASP A 56 -19.36 -12.81 0.04
C ASP A 56 -19.74 -14.27 -0.31
N HIS A 57 -18.94 -15.27 0.09
CA HIS A 57 -19.23 -16.70 -0.14
C HIS A 57 -19.90 -17.36 1.08
N GLU A 58 -20.81 -18.32 0.84
CA GLU A 58 -21.85 -18.81 1.76
C GLU A 58 -21.40 -19.77 2.90
N ASN A 59 -20.13 -19.80 3.35
CA ASN A 59 -19.74 -20.58 4.53
C ASN A 59 -19.32 -19.65 5.69
N ASP A 60 -20.35 -19.04 6.28
CA ASP A 60 -20.26 -17.81 7.07
C ASP A 60 -19.36 -17.85 8.31
N GLN A 61 -19.14 -19.01 8.94
CA GLN A 61 -18.37 -19.08 10.19
C GLN A 61 -16.85 -19.23 9.99
N GLU A 62 -16.43 -20.17 9.15
CA GLU A 62 -15.00 -20.39 8.89
C GLU A 62 -14.38 -19.21 8.13
N GLN A 63 -15.15 -18.59 7.23
CA GLN A 63 -14.70 -17.43 6.49
C GLN A 63 -14.64 -16.16 7.35
N GLN A 64 -15.56 -15.95 8.30
CA GLN A 64 -15.44 -14.86 9.26
C GLN A 64 -14.21 -15.00 10.16
N ALA A 65 -13.94 -16.20 10.66
CA ALA A 65 -12.76 -16.46 11.48
C ALA A 65 -11.46 -16.22 10.69
N THR A 66 -11.41 -16.69 9.45
CA THR A 66 -10.26 -16.50 8.54
C THR A 66 -10.06 -15.03 8.15
N GLY A 67 -11.15 -14.31 7.85
CA GLY A 67 -11.11 -12.88 7.53
C GLY A 67 -10.63 -12.03 8.72
N GLN A 68 -11.08 -12.35 9.95
CA GLN A 68 -10.59 -11.68 11.15
C GLN A 68 -9.10 -11.93 11.40
N TYR A 69 -8.64 -13.18 11.20
CA TYR A 69 -7.23 -13.53 11.34
C TYR A 69 -6.32 -12.74 10.37
N LEU A 70 -6.76 -12.57 9.12
CA LEU A 70 -6.00 -11.83 8.12
C LEU A 70 -5.94 -10.32 8.42
N ILE A 71 -7.05 -9.71 8.84
CA ILE A 71 -7.07 -8.30 9.27
C ILE A 71 -6.11 -8.10 10.44
N HIS A 72 -6.09 -9.03 11.40
CA HIS A 72 -5.19 -8.95 12.56
C HIS A 72 -3.72 -9.05 12.15
N THR A 73 -3.38 -10.04 11.31
CA THR A 73 -2.01 -10.24 10.84
C THR A 73 -1.48 -9.01 10.06
N LEU A 74 -2.32 -8.38 9.24
CA LEU A 74 -1.96 -7.18 8.48
C LEU A 74 -1.82 -5.91 9.35
N GLU A 75 -2.50 -5.86 10.50
CA GLU A 75 -2.34 -4.80 11.48
C GLU A 75 -1.07 -5.01 12.32
N ASP A 76 -0.79 -6.25 12.74
CA ASP A 76 0.32 -6.59 13.62
C ASP A 76 1.70 -6.49 12.94
N ASP A 77 1.77 -6.66 11.61
CA ASP A 77 3.01 -6.49 10.84
C ASP A 77 3.43 -5.00 10.71
N ARG A 78 2.69 -4.08 11.33
CA ARG A 78 2.93 -2.63 11.26
C ARG A 78 3.52 -2.09 12.56
N LEU A 79 4.50 -1.19 12.41
CA LEU A 79 5.09 -0.42 13.51
C LEU A 79 4.26 0.81 13.93
N SER A 80 3.00 0.92 13.51
CA SER A 80 2.19 2.13 13.67
C SER A 80 0.90 1.85 14.45
N GLU A 81 0.65 2.65 15.48
CA GLU A 81 -0.56 2.59 16.31
C GLU A 81 -1.86 2.97 15.56
N ARG A 82 -1.74 3.55 14.36
CA ARG A 82 -2.89 3.89 13.54
C ARG A 82 -3.37 2.64 12.79
N LYS A 83 -4.55 2.16 13.20
CA LYS A 83 -5.24 1.04 12.54
C LYS A 83 -5.42 1.27 11.04
N LEU A 84 -4.98 0.30 10.24
CA LEU A 84 -5.16 0.24 8.79
C LEU A 84 -6.63 0.03 8.41
N PHE A 85 -7.36 -0.74 9.23
CA PHE A 85 -8.77 -1.07 9.03
C PHE A 85 -9.62 -0.64 10.26
N PRO A 86 -9.85 0.67 10.47
CA PRO A 86 -10.61 1.14 11.62
C PRO A 86 -12.07 0.68 11.53
N PRO A 87 -12.66 0.04 12.56
CA PRO A 87 -14.01 -0.53 12.49
C PRO A 87 -15.09 0.44 12.00
N LYS A 88 -14.96 1.72 12.35
CA LYS A 88 -15.89 2.80 11.97
C LYS A 88 -15.92 3.14 10.47
N LEU A 89 -14.95 2.66 9.69
CA LEU A 89 -14.85 2.91 8.25
C LEU A 89 -15.21 1.67 7.40
N LYS A 90 -15.55 0.55 8.05
CA LYS A 90 -15.95 -0.69 7.39
C LYS A 90 -17.21 -0.47 6.55
N GLY A 91 -17.15 -0.76 5.25
CA GLY A 91 -18.23 -0.53 4.28
C GLY A 91 -18.37 0.92 3.81
N VAL A 92 -17.44 1.81 4.18
CA VAL A 92 -17.45 3.22 3.73
C VAL A 92 -16.21 3.52 2.89
N THR A 93 -15.02 3.26 3.44
CA THR A 93 -13.75 3.50 2.72
C THR A 93 -12.81 2.30 2.74
N TRP A 94 -13.11 1.26 3.52
CA TRP A 94 -12.49 -0.06 3.43
C TRP A 94 -13.53 -1.14 3.70
#